data_AF-A0A957FKI0-F1
#
_entry.id   AF-A0A957FKI0-F1
#
_cell.length_a   1.000
_cell.length_b   1.000
_cell.length_c   1.000
_cell.angle_alpha   90.00
_cell.angle_beta   90.00
_cell.angle_gamma   90.00
#
_symmetry.space_group_name_H-M   'P 1'
#
loop_
_entity.id
_entity.type
_entity.pdbx_description
1 polymer ?
#
loop_
_entity_poly.entity_id
_entity_poly.type
_entity_poly.pdbx_seq_one_letter_code
_entity_poly.pdbx_strand_id
1 'polypeptide(L)'
;MCGGGFDVANKADKITQLEQLAAAPDFWDDSARAQEMMQDLTKLRDEVGDWQKVSQRLEDALLLAEMDDEALQAELSAELEMLDRAVSKLEFRALFAGKYDDEDAILAIHAGAGGTEAQEWAQILQR
;
A
#
# COMPACT_ATOMS: atom_id res chain seq x y z
N MET A 1 -7.85 7.28 13.38
CA MET A 1 -8.84 7.38 12.27
C MET A 1 -8.06 7.19 10.98
N CYS A 2 -7.85 5.93 10.58
CA CYS A 2 -7.13 5.55 9.37
C CYS A 2 -8.14 4.83 8.46
N GLY A 3 -9.11 5.56 7.92
CA GLY A 3 -10.30 4.97 7.29
C GLY A 3 -10.44 5.20 5.78
N GLY A 4 -9.60 6.04 5.17
CA GLY A 4 -9.79 6.47 3.78
C GLY A 4 -8.80 5.95 2.76
N GLY A 5 -7.63 5.43 3.18
CA GLY A 5 -6.52 5.13 2.26
C GLY A 5 -6.38 3.67 1.83
N PHE A 6 -7.04 2.72 2.53
CA PHE A 6 -6.67 1.31 2.41
C PHE A 6 -7.50 0.47 1.45
N ASP A 7 -8.67 0.97 1.03
CA ASP A 7 -9.63 0.40 0.06
C ASP A 7 -9.48 -1.09 -0.35
N VAL A 8 -9.32 -1.97 0.65
CA VAL A 8 -8.99 -3.38 0.45
C VAL A 8 -10.18 -4.10 -0.20
N ALA A 9 -11.39 -3.67 0.14
CA ALA A 9 -12.63 -4.21 -0.42
C ALA A 9 -12.73 -3.96 -1.93
N ASN A 10 -12.54 -2.71 -2.40
CA ASN A 10 -12.60 -2.45 -3.84
C ASN A 10 -11.44 -3.12 -4.59
N LYS A 11 -10.26 -3.28 -3.95
CA LYS A 11 -9.15 -4.05 -4.53
C LYS A 11 -9.49 -5.53 -4.66
N ALA A 12 -10.16 -6.13 -3.68
CA ALA A 12 -10.64 -7.51 -3.76
C ALA A 12 -11.70 -7.72 -4.87
N ASP A 13 -12.63 -6.77 -5.01
CA ASP A 13 -13.59 -6.77 -6.11
C ASP A 13 -12.88 -6.65 -7.47
N LYS A 14 -11.85 -5.79 -7.56
CA LYS A 14 -11.05 -5.63 -8.77
C LYS A 14 -10.29 -6.91 -9.14
N ILE A 15 -9.70 -7.60 -8.17
CA ILE A 15 -9.07 -8.91 -8.37
C ILE A 15 -10.09 -9.88 -8.99
N THR A 16 -11.29 -9.97 -8.41
CA THR A 16 -12.35 -10.86 -8.90
C THR A 16 -12.72 -10.54 -10.35
N GLN A 17 -12.85 -9.26 -10.71
CA GLN A 17 -13.13 -8.84 -12.09
C GLN A 17 -11.99 -9.23 -13.04
N LEU A 18 -10.73 -9.00 -12.65
CA LEU A 18 -9.56 -9.33 -13.47
C LEU A 18 -9.42 -10.84 -13.66
N GLU A 19 -9.75 -11.65 -12.64
CA GLU A 19 -9.77 -13.12 -12.76
C GLU A 19 -10.85 -13.61 -13.73
N GLN A 20 -12.03 -13.00 -13.72
CA GLN A 20 -13.09 -13.32 -14.68
C GLN A 20 -12.67 -12.98 -16.11
N LEU A 21 -11.99 -11.86 -16.31
CA LEU A 21 -11.43 -11.48 -17.62
C LEU A 21 -10.33 -12.45 -18.06
N ALA A 22 -9.45 -12.88 -17.15
CA ALA A 22 -8.39 -13.84 -17.44
C ALA A 22 -8.92 -15.24 -17.82
N ALA A 23 -10.14 -15.58 -17.38
CA ALA A 23 -10.82 -16.82 -17.72
C ALA A 23 -11.50 -16.79 -19.11
N ALA A 24 -11.58 -15.63 -19.76
CA ALA A 24 -12.18 -15.50 -21.08
C ALA A 24 -11.29 -16.15 -22.16
N PRO A 25 -11.86 -16.84 -23.18
CA PRO A 25 -11.07 -17.58 -24.18
C PRO A 25 -10.20 -16.69 -25.07
N ASP A 26 -10.66 -15.46 -25.32
CA ASP A 26 -10.04 -14.43 -26.16
C ASP A 26 -8.99 -13.60 -25.41
N PHE A 27 -8.89 -13.74 -24.09
CA PHE A 27 -7.96 -12.96 -23.27
C PHE A 27 -6.50 -13.19 -23.67
N TRP A 28 -6.16 -14.40 -24.08
CA TRP A 28 -4.80 -14.79 -24.47
C TRP A 28 -4.45 -14.45 -25.92
N ASP A 29 -5.39 -13.89 -26.70
CA ASP A 29 -5.14 -13.49 -28.09
C ASP A 29 -4.16 -12.31 -28.20
N ASP A 30 -4.11 -11.44 -27.17
CA ASP A 30 -3.12 -10.38 -27.03
C ASP A 30 -2.18 -10.68 -25.85
N SER A 31 -1.07 -11.34 -26.15
CA SER A 31 -0.10 -11.75 -25.13
C SER A 31 0.52 -10.60 -24.34
N ALA A 32 0.68 -9.42 -24.95
CA ALA A 32 1.29 -8.26 -24.29
C ALA A 32 0.34 -7.68 -23.24
N ARG A 33 -0.93 -7.47 -23.63
CA ARG A 33 -1.97 -7.01 -22.72
C ARG A 33 -2.27 -8.03 -21.62
N ALA A 34 -2.25 -9.32 -21.96
CA ALA A 34 -2.44 -10.38 -20.98
C ALA A 34 -1.34 -10.39 -19.91
N GLN A 35 -0.07 -10.20 -20.32
CA GLN A 35 1.06 -10.12 -19.41
C GLN A 35 0.96 -8.92 -18.46
N GLU A 36 0.64 -7.73 -18.98
CA GLU A 36 0.45 -6.51 -18.16
C GLU A 36 -0.66 -6.71 -17.13
N MET A 37 -1.82 -7.21 -17.55
CA MET A 37 -2.95 -7.45 -16.66
C MET A 37 -2.63 -8.50 -15.57
N MET A 38 -1.88 -9.55 -15.91
CA MET A 38 -1.47 -10.57 -14.94
C MET A 38 -0.46 -10.03 -13.93
N GLN A 39 0.42 -9.10 -14.34
CA GLN A 39 1.30 -8.40 -13.40
C GLN A 39 0.49 -7.54 -12.43
N ASP A 40 -0.48 -6.77 -12.92
CA ASP A 40 -1.37 -5.97 -12.07
C ASP A 40 -2.20 -6.82 -11.11
N LEU A 41 -2.75 -7.94 -11.60
CA LEU A 41 -3.46 -8.91 -10.78
C LEU A 41 -2.57 -9.44 -9.64
N THR A 42 -1.31 -9.75 -9.95
CA THR A 42 -0.35 -10.26 -8.96
C THR A 42 -0.06 -9.21 -7.90
N LYS A 43 0.23 -7.97 -8.31
CA LYS A 43 0.45 -6.83 -7.39
C LYS A 43 -0.75 -6.62 -6.47
N LEU A 44 -1.96 -6.62 -7.00
CA LEU A 44 -3.18 -6.45 -6.21
C LEU A 44 -3.39 -7.61 -5.22
N ARG A 45 -3.15 -8.86 -5.64
CA ARG A 45 -3.25 -10.02 -4.75
C ARG A 45 -2.24 -9.97 -3.61
N ASP A 46 -1.00 -9.61 -3.91
CA ASP A 46 0.04 -9.47 -2.89
C ASP A 46 -0.33 -8.40 -1.87
N GLU A 47 -0.84 -7.26 -2.34
CA GLU A 47 -1.28 -6.18 -1.46
C GLU A 47 -2.46 -6.58 -0.57
N VAL A 48 -3.54 -7.11 -1.16
CA VAL A 48 -4.72 -7.58 -0.40
C VAL A 48 -4.34 -8.69 0.56
N GLY A 49 -3.48 -9.62 0.14
CA GLY A 49 -2.99 -10.71 0.97
C GLY A 49 -2.16 -10.23 2.17
N ASP A 50 -1.34 -9.20 2.01
CA ASP A 50 -0.60 -8.60 3.14
C ASP A 50 -1.54 -7.98 4.17
N TRP A 51 -2.58 -7.27 3.73
CA TRP A 51 -3.61 -6.72 4.64
C TRP A 51 -4.36 -7.82 5.38
N GLN A 52 -4.77 -8.89 4.67
CA GLN A 52 -5.45 -10.03 5.28
C GLN A 52 -4.59 -10.72 6.35
N LYS A 53 -3.28 -10.88 6.11
CA LYS A 53 -2.34 -11.45 7.09
C LYS A 53 -2.26 -10.60 8.35
N VAL A 54 -2.20 -9.28 8.21
CA VAL A 54 -2.17 -8.36 9.36
C VAL A 54 -3.49 -8.43 10.13
N SER A 55 -4.63 -8.46 9.45
CA SER A 55 -5.94 -8.64 10.10
C SER A 55 -6.01 -9.94 10.88
N GLN A 56 -5.60 -11.07 10.29
CA GLN A 56 -5.62 -12.37 10.98
C GLN A 56 -4.73 -12.37 12.22
N ARG A 57 -3.50 -11.88 12.11
CA ARG A 57 -2.57 -11.80 13.24
C ARG A 57 -3.08 -10.89 14.36
N LEU A 58 -3.77 -9.81 14.00
CA LEU A 58 -4.41 -8.93 14.98
C LEU A 58 -5.56 -9.65 15.71
N GLU A 59 -6.39 -10.40 14.99
CA GLU A 59 -7.44 -11.23 15.62
C GLU A 59 -6.85 -12.27 16.57
N ASP A 60 -5.76 -12.94 16.17
CA ASP A 60 -5.05 -13.91 17.01
C ASP A 60 -4.46 -13.23 18.26
N ALA A 61 -3.85 -12.05 18.12
CA ALA A 61 -3.32 -11.27 19.23
C ALA A 61 -4.41 -10.77 20.19
N LEU A 62 -5.58 -10.39 19.67
CA LEU A 62 -6.74 -10.02 20.48
C LEU A 62 -7.25 -11.21 21.30
N LEU A 63 -7.36 -12.39 20.69
CA LEU A 63 -7.75 -13.61 21.39
C LEU A 63 -6.75 -13.96 22.49
N LEU A 64 -5.45 -13.81 22.21
CA LEU A 64 -4.40 -14.02 23.21
C LEU A 64 -4.50 -13.04 24.38
N ALA A 65 -4.81 -11.77 24.10
CA ALA A 65 -5.01 -10.75 25.13
C ALA A 65 -6.23 -11.03 26.02
N GLU A 66 -7.30 -11.62 25.45
CA GLU A 66 -8.50 -12.01 26.21
C GLU A 66 -8.24 -13.14 27.22
N MET A 67 -7.18 -13.92 27.05
CA MET A 67 -6.82 -15.01 27.97
C MET A 67 -6.25 -14.51 29.31
N ASP A 68 -5.81 -13.24 29.39
CA ASP A 68 -5.28 -12.57 30.59
C ASP A 68 -4.22 -13.39 31.38
N ASP A 69 -3.35 -14.10 30.65
CA ASP A 69 -2.26 -14.91 31.22
C ASP A 69 -0.94 -14.11 31.22
N GLU A 70 -0.38 -13.87 32.41
CA GLU A 70 0.91 -13.21 32.60
C GLU A 70 2.06 -13.87 31.83
N ALA A 71 2.01 -15.19 31.62
CA ALA A 71 3.03 -15.90 30.86
C ALA A 71 3.05 -15.53 29.37
N LEU A 72 1.91 -15.06 28.83
CA LEU A 72 1.72 -14.73 27.41
C LEU A 72 1.95 -13.23 27.13
N GLN A 73 2.07 -12.39 28.17
CA GLN A 73 2.26 -10.94 28.02
C GLN A 73 3.50 -10.56 27.21
N ALA A 74 4.61 -11.28 27.39
CA ALA A 74 5.84 -11.03 26.66
C ALA A 74 5.72 -11.39 25.17
N GLU A 75 5.01 -12.48 24.86
CA GLU A 75 4.72 -12.91 23.50
C GLU A 75 3.77 -11.94 22.80
N LEU A 76 2.70 -11.54 23.48
CA LEU A 76 1.73 -10.56 22.99
C LEU A 76 2.41 -9.21 22.68
N SER A 77 3.29 -8.74 23.56
CA SER A 77 4.02 -7.48 23.36
C SER A 77 4.91 -7.54 22.10
N ALA A 78 5.62 -8.66 21.91
CA ALA A 78 6.45 -8.86 20.72
C ALA A 78 5.61 -8.93 19.44
N GLU A 79 4.45 -9.59 19.48
CA GLU A 79 3.53 -9.68 18.35
C GLU A 79 2.95 -8.32 17.97
N LEU A 80 2.57 -7.50 18.95
CA LEU A 80 2.09 -6.13 18.74
C LEU A 80 3.17 -5.23 18.12
N GLU A 81 4.43 -5.33 18.55
CA GLU A 81 5.53 -4.61 17.91
C GLU A 81 5.74 -5.03 16.44
N MET A 82 5.59 -6.32 16.14
CA MET A 82 5.67 -6.82 14.77
C MET A 82 4.50 -6.34 13.92
N LEU A 83 3.30 -6.30 14.48
CA LEU A 83 2.09 -5.80 13.82
C LEU A 83 2.21 -4.30 13.52
N ASP A 84 2.68 -3.50 14.47
CA ASP A 84 2.87 -2.05 14.31
C ASP A 84 3.83 -1.74 13.14
N ARG A 85 4.95 -2.46 13.06
CA ARG A 85 5.90 -2.33 11.93
C ARG A 85 5.29 -2.78 10.60
N ALA A 86 4.50 -3.87 10.61
CA ALA A 86 3.86 -4.38 9.40
C ALA A 86 2.81 -3.40 8.87
N VAL A 87 1.97 -2.85 9.75
CA VAL A 87 0.97 -1.82 9.43
C VAL A 87 1.68 -0.59 8.90
N SER A 88 2.69 -0.05 9.60
CA SER A 88 3.44 1.14 9.16
C SER A 88 4.03 0.98 7.75
N LYS A 89 4.55 -0.22 7.43
CA LYS A 89 5.06 -0.53 6.08
C LYS A 89 3.94 -0.56 5.04
N LEU A 90 2.76 -1.07 5.39
CA LEU A 90 1.60 -1.09 4.50
C LEU A 90 1.01 0.30 4.30
N GLU A 91 0.97 1.13 5.33
CA GLU A 91 0.56 2.53 5.23
C GLU A 91 1.47 3.32 4.29
N PHE A 92 2.78 3.14 4.42
CA PHE A 92 3.74 3.75 3.52
C PHE A 92 3.49 3.32 2.06
N ARG A 93 3.32 2.01 1.81
CA ARG A 93 3.01 1.49 0.47
C ARG A 93 1.70 2.07 -0.09
N ALA A 94 0.67 2.20 0.75
CA ALA A 94 -0.60 2.78 0.33
C ALA A 94 -0.49 4.26 -0.01
N LEU A 95 0.39 5.01 0.66
CA LEU A 95 0.65 6.41 0.37
C LEU A 95 1.34 6.61 -1.00
N PHE A 96 2.15 5.65 -1.42
CA PHE A 96 2.92 5.66 -2.68
C PHE A 96 2.35 4.69 -3.74
N ALA A 97 1.03 4.64 -3.88
CA ALA A 97 0.33 3.76 -4.84
C ALA A 97 -0.10 4.48 -6.13
N GLY A 98 0.45 5.66 -6.40
CA GLY A 98 0.24 6.42 -7.63
C GLY A 98 0.92 5.79 -8.84
N LYS A 99 0.39 6.08 -10.04
CA LYS A 99 0.87 5.51 -11.31
C LYS A 99 2.37 5.69 -11.58
N TYR A 100 2.96 6.75 -11.02
CA TYR A 100 4.34 7.13 -11.28
C TYR A 100 5.19 7.15 -10.00
N ASP A 101 4.69 6.56 -8.90
CA ASP A 101 5.38 6.62 -7.61
C ASP A 101 6.63 5.74 -7.56
N ASP A 102 6.74 4.75 -8.46
CA ASP A 102 7.93 3.93 -8.69
C ASP A 102 8.99 4.61 -9.60
N GLU A 103 8.67 5.78 -10.18
CA GLU A 103 9.54 6.47 -11.15
C GLU A 103 10.30 7.65 -10.52
N ASP A 104 11.43 8.03 -11.12
CA ASP A 104 12.19 9.19 -10.68
C ASP A 104 11.40 10.50 -10.85
N ALA A 105 11.31 11.30 -9.78
CA ALA A 105 10.66 12.60 -9.83
C ALA A 105 11.57 13.65 -10.48
N ILE A 106 11.03 14.40 -11.46
CA ILE A 106 11.68 15.59 -12.01
C ILE A 106 11.12 16.82 -11.30
N LEU A 107 11.93 17.49 -10.49
CA LEU A 107 11.56 18.71 -9.77
C LEU A 107 12.11 19.96 -10.49
N ALA A 108 11.21 20.86 -10.88
CA ALA A 108 11.56 22.18 -11.41
C ALA A 108 10.99 23.28 -10.50
N ILE A 109 11.86 24.14 -9.98
CA ILE A 109 11.49 25.25 -9.09
C ILE A 109 11.53 26.56 -9.90
N HIS A 110 10.41 27.27 -9.91
CA HIS A 110 10.29 28.57 -10.56
C HIS A 110 9.94 29.63 -9.52
N ALA A 111 10.69 30.73 -9.50
CA ALA A 111 10.36 31.88 -8.65
C ALA A 111 9.03 32.50 -9.11
N GLY A 112 8.10 32.65 -8.17
CA GLY A 112 6.79 33.26 -8.40
C GLY A 112 6.84 34.80 -8.42
N ALA A 113 5.68 35.44 -8.29
CA ALA A 113 5.60 36.88 -8.11
C ALA A 113 6.23 37.29 -6.77
N GLY A 114 7.03 38.37 -6.75
CA GLY A 114 7.73 38.84 -5.54
C GLY A 114 9.17 39.33 -5.77
N GLY A 115 9.68 39.26 -7.01
CA GLY A 115 10.99 39.81 -7.34
C GLY A 115 12.14 39.08 -6.64
N THR A 116 13.09 39.82 -6.08
CA THR A 116 14.31 39.25 -5.47
C THR A 116 14.01 38.34 -4.27
N GLU A 117 13.02 38.66 -3.44
CA GLU A 117 12.64 37.80 -2.30
C GLU A 117 12.09 36.45 -2.77
N ALA A 118 11.28 36.43 -3.83
CA ALA A 118 10.80 35.18 -4.43
C ALA A 118 11.93 34.34 -5.03
N GLN A 119 12.99 34.99 -5.54
CA GLN A 119 14.20 34.30 -6.01
C GLN A 119 15.03 33.72 -4.86
N GLU A 120 15.18 34.45 -3.76
CA GLU A 120 15.85 33.95 -2.56
C GLU A 120 15.10 32.75 -1.97
N TRP A 121 13.77 32.79 -1.91
CA TRP A 121 12.95 31.64 -1.50
C TRP A 121 13.08 30.44 -2.43
N ALA A 122 13.08 30.66 -3.76
CA ALA A 122 13.32 29.58 -4.72
C ALA A 122 14.71 28.94 -4.53
N GLN A 123 15.73 29.73 -4.22
CA GLN A 123 17.06 29.21 -3.87
C GLN A 123 17.09 28.46 -2.56
N ILE A 124 16.29 28.86 -1.56
CA ILE A 124 16.14 28.12 -0.30
C ILE A 124 15.51 26.75 -0.54
N LEU A 125 14.46 26.68 -1.36
CA LEU A 125 13.77 25.43 -1.69
C LEU A 125 14.60 24.47 -2.57
N GLN A 126 15.60 24.98 -3.28
CA GLN A 126 16.50 24.16 -4.11
C GLN A 126 17.61 23.45 -3.31
N ARG A 127 17.92 23.93 -2.10
CA ARG A 127 18.98 23.35 -1.25
C ARG A 127 18.50 22.11 -0.53
#